data_AF-A0A355RWP8-F1
#
_entry.id   AF-A0A355RWP8-F1
#
_cell.length_a   1.000
_cell.length_b   1.000
_cell.length_c   1.000
_cell.angle_alpha   90.00
_cell.angle_beta   90.00
_cell.angle_gamma   90.00
#
_symmetry.space_group_name_H-M   'P 1'
#
loop_
_entity.id
_entity.type
_entity.pdbx_description
1 polymer ?
#
loop_
_entity_poly.entity_id
_entity_poly.type
_entity_poly.pdbx_seq_one_letter_code
_entity_poly.pdbx_strand_id
1 'polypeptide(L)'
;IIESRKIQPKVIRQVVDENTANKLKGYLEGVITVGGGHQAYVDGYRIAGKTGTAQKAEGGRYVSGKYVTTFVGIAPVDDPQFVVYVSVDEPDPSKYYASMVVAPVAGQIFKDIFISRNVPPNNDTKSSIDIVLPNVIGMSEKDAINRLKVSGFSVEVDGTGSVVGNTNPIPGLSIKSGSKVILYMGNGQNYNNKVIVPNLKGLSEKEAKELLDSLGLKLNASGSGFIVKQNPDVGSSVQKGSSIGVVMEVVGD
;
A
#
# COMPACT_ATOMS: atom_id res chain seq x y z
N ILE A 1 12.61 38.96 -21.35
CA ILE A 1 13.41 38.61 -20.15
C ILE A 1 12.39 38.32 -19.04
N ILE A 2 12.21 37.05 -18.66
CA ILE A 2 11.40 36.73 -17.48
C ILE A 2 12.33 36.95 -16.28
N GLU A 3 12.15 38.04 -15.55
CA GLU A 3 12.90 38.30 -14.32
C GLU A 3 12.55 37.22 -13.29
N SER A 4 13.53 36.39 -12.94
CA SER A 4 13.37 35.43 -11.85
C SER A 4 13.53 36.15 -10.51
N ARG A 5 12.42 36.47 -9.85
CA ARG A 5 12.44 37.00 -8.49
C ARG A 5 12.73 35.87 -7.51
N LYS A 6 13.94 35.86 -6.90
CA LYS A 6 14.26 34.93 -5.81
C LYS A 6 13.46 35.32 -4.56
N ILE A 7 12.52 34.47 -4.16
CA ILE A 7 11.78 34.60 -2.90
C ILE A 7 12.54 33.78 -1.84
N GLN A 8 13.08 34.46 -0.82
CA GLN A 8 13.74 33.79 0.31
C GLN A 8 12.70 33.18 1.26
N PRO A 9 12.95 31.98 1.82
CA PRO A 9 12.03 31.37 2.78
C PRO A 9 11.94 32.21 4.05
N LYS A 10 10.71 32.43 4.53
CA LYS A 10 10.45 33.09 5.82
C LYS A 10 10.01 32.04 6.84
N VAL A 11 10.88 31.71 7.78
CA VAL A 11 10.55 30.82 8.89
C VAL A 11 9.58 31.54 9.83
N ILE A 12 8.40 30.97 10.05
CA ILE A 12 7.38 31.54 10.95
C ILE A 12 7.54 30.97 12.36
N ARG A 13 7.53 29.63 12.49
CA ARG A 13 7.75 28.91 13.75
C ARG A 13 8.02 27.42 13.48
N GLN A 14 8.53 26.74 14.50
CA GLN A 14 8.60 25.28 14.56
C GLN A 14 7.43 24.74 15.39
N VAL A 15 6.60 23.87 14.81
CA VAL A 15 5.39 23.34 15.47
C VAL A 15 5.69 22.05 16.25
N VAL A 16 6.63 21.24 15.75
CA VAL A 16 7.07 19.98 16.35
C VAL A 16 8.59 19.90 16.33
N ASP A 17 9.17 19.15 17.27
CA ASP A 17 10.60 18.88 17.26
C ASP A 17 10.99 17.96 16.09
N GLU A 18 12.29 17.95 15.77
CA GLU A 18 12.83 17.22 14.63
C GLU A 18 12.65 15.69 14.77
N ASN A 19 12.75 15.14 15.98
CA ASN A 19 12.58 13.71 16.20
C ASN A 19 11.12 13.29 15.94
N THR A 20 10.16 14.09 16.42
CA THR A 20 8.74 13.90 16.12
C THR A 20 8.47 13.99 14.61
N ALA A 21 9.04 14.99 13.94
CA ALA A 21 8.91 15.12 12.49
C ALA A 21 9.49 13.90 11.74
N ASN A 22 10.68 13.43 12.11
CA ASN A 22 11.32 12.27 11.49
C ASN A 22 10.54 10.97 11.71
N LYS A 23 10.00 10.75 12.91
CA LYS A 23 9.10 9.61 13.17
C LYS A 23 7.84 9.68 12.31
N LEU A 24 7.22 10.87 12.24
CA LEU A 24 6.03 11.09 11.43
C LEU A 24 6.29 10.82 9.95
N LYS A 25 7.43 11.28 9.41
CA LYS A 25 7.84 10.98 8.03
C LYS A 25 7.89 9.47 7.78
N GLY A 26 8.44 8.69 8.70
CA GLY A 26 8.48 7.22 8.60
C GLY A 26 7.09 6.57 8.59
N TYR A 27 6.18 7.03 9.45
CA TYR A 27 4.79 6.53 9.44
C TYR A 27 4.06 6.89 8.14
N LEU A 28 4.28 8.11 7.63
CA LEU A 28 3.69 8.58 6.39
C LEU A 28 4.31 7.92 5.14
N GLU A 29 5.56 7.48 5.21
CA GLU A 29 6.15 6.60 4.19
C GLU A 29 5.42 5.25 4.16
N GLY A 30 5.12 4.67 5.33
CA GLY A 30 4.33 3.45 5.46
C GLY A 30 2.96 3.51 4.75
N VAL A 31 2.30 4.68 4.77
CA VAL A 31 1.03 4.89 4.05
C VAL A 31 1.19 4.75 2.54
N ILE A 32 2.35 5.12 1.99
CA ILE A 32 2.64 5.01 0.56
C ILE A 32 3.16 3.61 0.22
N THR A 33 3.92 2.96 1.11
CA THR A 33 4.47 1.63 0.79
C THR A 33 3.43 0.53 0.90
N VAL A 34 2.57 0.56 1.92
CA VAL A 34 1.65 -0.55 2.24
C VAL A 34 0.22 -0.14 2.60
N GLY A 35 -0.09 1.16 2.65
CA GLY A 35 -1.41 1.68 3.05
C GLY A 35 -2.19 2.38 1.94
N GLY A 36 -3.23 3.11 2.33
CA GLY A 36 -4.18 3.75 1.42
C GLY A 36 -3.62 4.87 0.53
N GLY A 37 -2.32 5.15 0.58
CA GLY A 37 -1.61 6.01 -0.35
C GLY A 37 -0.80 5.26 -1.40
N HIS A 38 -0.88 3.92 -1.47
CA HIS A 38 -0.01 3.09 -2.31
C HIS A 38 0.01 3.45 -3.80
N GLN A 39 -1.09 3.98 -4.34
CA GLN A 39 -1.14 4.44 -5.72
C GLN A 39 -0.23 5.64 -6.02
N ALA A 40 0.30 6.32 -4.99
CA ALA A 40 1.31 7.37 -5.14
C ALA A 40 2.76 6.85 -5.09
N TYR A 41 2.97 5.53 -4.95
CA TYR A 41 4.30 4.92 -4.95
C TYR A 41 5.01 5.10 -6.30
N VAL A 42 6.30 5.42 -6.25
CA VAL A 42 7.18 5.52 -7.42
C VAL A 42 8.43 4.69 -7.16
N ASP A 43 8.70 3.74 -8.06
CA ASP A 43 9.79 2.79 -7.88
C ASP A 43 11.16 3.48 -7.78
N GLY A 44 11.96 3.08 -6.79
CA GLY A 44 13.28 3.65 -6.51
C GLY A 44 13.24 5.00 -5.76
N TYR A 45 12.07 5.48 -5.34
CA TYR A 45 11.93 6.73 -4.59
C TYR A 45 11.15 6.53 -3.29
N ARG A 46 11.63 7.19 -2.24
CA ARG A 46 10.96 7.24 -0.94
C ARG A 46 10.04 8.44 -0.90
N ILE A 47 8.74 8.19 -0.75
CA ILE A 47 7.69 9.21 -0.66
C ILE A 47 6.94 8.99 0.64
N ALA A 48 6.76 10.06 1.42
CA ALA A 48 5.87 10.07 2.57
C ALA A 48 4.63 10.88 2.23
N GLY A 49 3.44 10.38 2.54
CA GLY A 49 2.22 11.14 2.26
C GLY A 49 0.97 10.61 2.94
N LYS A 50 -0.10 11.40 2.82
CA LYS A 50 -1.40 11.07 3.41
C LYS A 50 -2.51 11.41 2.45
N THR A 51 -3.48 10.50 2.40
CA THR A 51 -4.77 10.69 1.74
C THR A 51 -5.80 11.26 2.71
N GLY A 52 -6.69 12.11 2.19
CA GLY A 52 -7.85 12.64 2.90
C GLY A 52 -9.11 12.54 2.05
N THR A 53 -10.21 12.07 2.63
CA THR A 53 -11.53 12.07 2.01
C THR A 53 -12.49 12.71 3.01
N ALA A 54 -12.90 13.94 2.76
CA ALA A 54 -13.76 14.71 3.64
C ALA A 54 -15.15 14.88 3.02
N GLN A 55 -16.21 14.74 3.82
CA GLN A 55 -17.58 15.07 3.40
C GLN A 55 -17.80 16.58 3.45
N LYS A 56 -18.46 17.13 2.43
CA LYS A 56 -18.83 18.56 2.42
C LYS A 56 -20.01 18.79 3.34
N ALA A 57 -20.00 19.95 4.00
CA ALA A 57 -21.11 20.40 4.85
C ALA A 57 -21.86 21.55 4.17
N GLU A 58 -23.18 21.44 4.08
CA GLU A 58 -24.07 22.51 3.61
C GLU A 58 -25.21 22.65 4.62
N GLY A 59 -25.56 23.90 5.01
CA GLY A 59 -26.60 24.15 6.00
C GLY A 59 -26.35 23.49 7.37
N GLY A 60 -25.07 23.29 7.74
CA GLY A 60 -24.68 22.66 9.01
C GLY A 60 -24.80 21.13 9.04
N ARG A 61 -25.01 20.48 7.89
CA ARG A 61 -25.09 19.01 7.79
C ARG A 61 -24.17 18.48 6.69
N TYR A 62 -23.62 17.29 6.89
CA TYR A 62 -22.89 16.60 5.83
C TYR A 62 -23.83 16.22 4.70
N VAL A 63 -23.40 16.50 3.47
CA VAL A 63 -24.17 16.21 2.27
C VAL A 63 -23.71 14.87 1.69
N SER A 64 -24.65 13.94 1.59
CA SER A 64 -24.39 12.64 0.97
C SER A 64 -24.00 12.83 -0.50
N GLY A 65 -22.95 12.12 -0.94
CA GLY A 65 -22.46 12.20 -2.31
C GLY A 65 -21.54 13.39 -2.60
N LYS A 66 -21.30 14.29 -1.63
CA LYS A 66 -20.37 15.42 -1.82
C LYS A 66 -19.12 15.26 -0.97
N TYR A 67 -17.98 15.18 -1.65
CA TYR A 67 -16.70 14.92 -1.03
C TYR A 67 -15.62 15.88 -1.53
N VAL A 68 -14.62 16.13 -0.71
CA VAL A 68 -13.33 16.69 -1.12
C VAL A 68 -12.30 15.60 -0.89
N THR A 69 -11.55 15.26 -1.94
CA THR A 69 -10.45 14.29 -1.84
C THR A 69 -9.13 15.00 -1.96
N THR A 70 -8.20 14.67 -1.07
CA THR A 70 -6.90 15.30 -0.99
C THR A 70 -5.78 14.29 -0.83
N PHE A 71 -4.63 14.66 -1.36
CA PHE A 71 -3.36 14.00 -1.08
C PHE A 71 -2.35 15.08 -0.74
N VAL A 72 -1.56 14.86 0.30
CA VAL A 72 -0.35 15.63 0.57
C VAL A 72 0.81 14.67 0.72
N GLY A 73 1.94 14.96 0.08
CA GLY A 73 3.14 14.17 0.24
C GLY A 73 4.40 14.98 0.09
N ILE A 74 5.49 14.41 0.59
CA ILE A 74 6.83 14.97 0.51
C ILE A 74 7.80 13.92 -0.03
N ALA A 75 8.82 14.37 -0.75
CA ALA A 75 9.88 13.52 -1.24
C ALA A 75 11.17 14.30 -1.49
N PRO A 76 12.35 13.64 -1.45
CA PRO A 76 12.60 12.35 -0.79
C PRO A 76 12.29 12.37 0.73
N VAL A 77 12.08 11.21 1.37
CA VAL A 77 11.68 11.15 2.80
C VAL A 77 12.80 11.60 3.76
N ASP A 78 14.03 11.21 3.46
CA ASP A 78 15.23 11.54 4.21
C ASP A 78 15.56 13.03 4.14
N ASP A 79 15.59 13.59 2.93
CA ASP A 79 15.80 15.02 2.67
C ASP A 79 14.68 15.60 1.78
N PRO A 80 13.54 16.02 2.37
CA PRO A 80 12.40 16.52 1.61
C PRO A 80 12.69 17.82 0.84
N GLN A 81 12.70 17.72 -0.48
CA GLN A 81 12.89 18.85 -1.40
C GLN A 81 11.60 19.29 -2.09
N PHE A 82 10.59 18.40 -2.11
CA PHE A 82 9.33 18.62 -2.80
C PHE A 82 8.16 18.35 -1.87
N VAL A 83 7.13 19.18 -2.01
CA VAL A 83 5.80 18.96 -1.42
C VAL A 83 4.80 18.95 -2.56
N VAL A 84 4.00 17.89 -2.65
CA VAL A 84 2.90 17.78 -3.61
C VAL A 84 1.59 17.75 -2.84
N TYR A 85 0.71 18.68 -3.17
CA TYR A 85 -0.66 18.70 -2.69
C TYR A 85 -1.62 18.61 -3.87
N VAL A 86 -2.51 17.63 -3.83
CA VAL A 86 -3.57 17.44 -4.85
C VAL A 86 -4.90 17.51 -4.13
N SER A 87 -5.85 18.26 -4.68
CA SER A 87 -7.22 18.35 -4.18
C SER A 87 -8.19 18.24 -5.35
N VAL A 88 -9.19 17.38 -5.21
CA VAL A 88 -10.31 17.28 -6.14
C VAL A 88 -11.59 17.51 -5.34
N ASP A 89 -12.29 18.58 -5.70
CA ASP A 89 -13.60 18.93 -5.13
C ASP A 89 -14.70 18.20 -5.91
N GLU A 90 -15.63 17.60 -5.18
CA GLU A 90 -16.78 16.84 -5.69
C GLU A 90 -16.41 15.82 -6.80
N PRO A 91 -15.50 14.86 -6.54
CA PRO A 91 -15.26 13.76 -7.47
C PRO A 91 -16.53 12.90 -7.61
N ASP A 92 -16.55 12.04 -8.63
CA ASP A 92 -17.65 11.09 -8.83
C ASP A 92 -17.98 10.34 -7.51
N PRO A 93 -19.22 10.42 -7.01
CA PRO A 93 -19.61 9.87 -5.72
C PRO A 93 -19.61 8.34 -5.68
N SER A 94 -19.41 7.65 -6.81
CA SER A 94 -19.17 6.21 -6.86
C SER A 94 -17.70 5.82 -6.68
N LYS A 95 -16.77 6.79 -6.79
CA LYS A 95 -15.31 6.57 -6.78
C LYS A 95 -14.54 7.63 -5.98
N TYR A 96 -15.15 8.21 -4.95
CA TYR A 96 -14.64 9.35 -4.18
C TYR A 96 -13.52 9.04 -3.16
N TYR A 97 -12.95 7.83 -3.14
CA TYR A 97 -11.85 7.55 -2.21
C TYR A 97 -10.56 8.20 -2.71
N ALA A 98 -9.87 8.93 -1.85
CA ALA A 98 -8.65 9.64 -2.22
C ALA A 98 -7.53 8.70 -2.71
N SER A 99 -7.52 7.45 -2.24
CA SER A 99 -6.63 6.39 -2.73
C SER A 99 -6.82 6.08 -4.22
N MET A 100 -8.01 6.30 -4.77
CA MET A 100 -8.36 6.05 -6.17
C MET A 100 -8.34 7.32 -7.03
N VAL A 101 -8.68 8.48 -6.45
CA VAL A 101 -8.80 9.74 -7.19
C VAL A 101 -7.46 10.47 -7.26
N VAL A 102 -6.88 10.79 -6.11
CA VAL A 102 -5.78 11.77 -6.02
C VAL A 102 -4.42 11.12 -5.80
N ALA A 103 -4.35 9.94 -5.19
CA ALA A 103 -3.09 9.24 -4.99
C ALA A 103 -2.38 8.85 -6.32
N PRO A 104 -3.07 8.30 -7.36
CA PRO A 104 -2.42 8.03 -8.64
C PRO A 104 -1.89 9.30 -9.32
N VAL A 105 -2.65 10.40 -9.23
CA VAL A 105 -2.25 11.71 -9.77
C VAL A 105 -1.00 12.22 -9.06
N ALA A 106 -0.95 12.12 -7.73
CA ALA A 106 0.22 12.49 -6.95
C ALA A 106 1.46 11.66 -7.31
N GLY A 107 1.30 10.34 -7.49
CA GLY A 107 2.37 9.44 -7.94
C GLY A 107 2.94 9.85 -9.30
N GLN A 108 2.06 10.21 -10.25
CA GLN A 108 2.47 10.71 -11.56
C GLN A 108 3.23 12.04 -11.45
N ILE A 109 2.73 12.98 -10.65
CA ILE A 109 3.39 14.28 -10.42
C ILE A 109 4.78 14.07 -9.81
N PHE A 110 4.92 13.21 -8.80
CA PHE A 110 6.22 12.91 -8.20
C PHE A 110 7.18 12.31 -9.22
N LYS A 111 6.72 11.34 -10.01
CA LYS A 111 7.51 10.73 -11.08
C LYS A 111 8.03 11.79 -12.07
N ASP A 112 7.16 12.71 -12.49
CA ASP A 112 7.53 13.79 -13.42
C ASP A 112 8.51 14.78 -12.77
N ILE A 113 8.35 15.08 -11.48
CA ILE A 113 9.31 15.88 -10.70
C ILE A 113 10.68 15.20 -10.66
N PHE A 114 10.74 13.91 -10.33
CA PHE A 114 12.02 13.21 -10.22
C PHE A 114 12.77 13.18 -11.55
N ILE A 115 12.05 12.92 -12.65
CA ILE A 115 12.60 12.95 -14.01
C ILE A 115 13.08 14.37 -14.35
N SER A 116 12.23 15.38 -14.19
CA SER A 116 12.55 16.76 -14.61
C SER A 116 13.65 17.42 -13.77
N ARG A 117 13.81 17.00 -12.51
CA ARG A 117 14.81 17.53 -11.58
C ARG A 117 16.05 16.66 -11.48
N ASN A 118 16.13 15.57 -12.24
CA ASN A 118 17.21 14.58 -12.17
C ASN A 118 17.48 14.11 -10.74
N VAL A 119 16.41 13.89 -9.97
CA VAL A 119 16.53 13.31 -8.62
C VAL A 119 17.00 11.87 -8.82
N PRO A 120 18.18 11.47 -8.31
CA PRO A 120 18.63 10.11 -8.48
C PRO A 120 17.70 9.16 -7.72
N PRO A 121 17.34 8.00 -8.29
CA PRO A 121 16.72 6.95 -7.51
C PRO A 121 17.71 6.53 -6.42
N ASN A 122 17.21 6.30 -5.22
CA ASN A 122 18.08 5.91 -4.13
C ASN A 122 18.45 4.42 -4.36
N ASN A 123 19.71 4.12 -4.68
CA ASN A 123 20.16 2.76 -5.01
C ASN A 123 20.28 1.85 -3.78
N ASP A 124 20.42 2.44 -2.59
CA ASP A 124 20.22 1.72 -1.32
C ASP A 124 18.73 1.40 -1.11
N THR A 125 17.87 2.00 -1.93
CA THR A 125 16.44 1.72 -2.05
C THR A 125 16.08 0.91 -3.30
N LYS A 126 16.86 -0.15 -3.60
CA LYS A 126 16.20 -1.47 -3.57
C LYS A 126 15.73 -1.74 -2.13
N SER A 127 14.90 -0.84 -1.62
CA SER A 127 14.02 -1.03 -0.50
C SER A 127 13.01 -1.95 -1.10
N SER A 128 13.43 -3.21 -1.11
CA SER A 128 12.58 -4.33 -1.16
C SER A 128 11.38 -4.06 -0.27
N ILE A 129 10.33 -3.50 -0.87
CA ILE A 129 9.05 -3.38 -0.20
C ILE A 129 8.72 -4.80 0.17
N ASP A 130 8.51 -5.04 1.46
CA ASP A 130 8.02 -6.32 1.91
C ASP A 130 6.56 -6.43 1.48
N ILE A 131 6.36 -7.04 0.31
CA ILE A 131 5.06 -7.32 -0.28
C ILE A 131 4.62 -8.67 0.25
N VAL A 132 3.36 -8.76 0.68
CA VAL A 132 2.78 -10.05 1.06
C VAL A 132 2.62 -10.91 -0.19
N LEU A 133 3.28 -12.07 -0.21
CA LEU A 133 3.21 -13.01 -1.32
C LEU A 133 1.77 -13.52 -1.52
N PRO A 134 1.09 -13.19 -2.63
CA PRO A 134 -0.28 -13.65 -2.86
C PRO A 134 -0.36 -15.17 -3.01
N ASN A 135 -1.53 -15.73 -2.71
CA ASN A 135 -1.75 -17.16 -2.86
C ASN A 135 -2.07 -17.53 -4.31
N VAL A 136 -1.16 -18.24 -4.96
CA VAL A 136 -1.33 -18.76 -6.34
C VAL A 136 -1.55 -20.27 -6.40
N ILE A 137 -1.65 -20.95 -5.25
CA ILE A 137 -1.88 -22.40 -5.20
C ILE A 137 -3.24 -22.75 -5.83
N GLY A 138 -3.21 -23.70 -6.75
CA GLY A 138 -4.35 -24.14 -7.56
C GLY A 138 -4.61 -23.31 -8.82
N MET A 139 -3.84 -22.24 -9.08
CA MET A 139 -3.93 -21.47 -10.32
C MET A 139 -3.20 -22.18 -11.46
N SER A 140 -3.58 -21.87 -12.71
CA SER A 140 -2.80 -22.26 -13.89
C SER A 140 -1.44 -21.55 -13.89
N GLU A 141 -0.44 -22.12 -14.56
CA GLU A 141 0.90 -21.50 -14.68
C GLU A 141 0.81 -20.05 -15.17
N LYS A 142 0.02 -19.82 -16.24
CA LYS A 142 -0.16 -18.51 -16.86
C LYS A 142 -0.76 -17.49 -15.88
N ASP A 143 -1.80 -17.88 -15.15
CA ASP A 143 -2.49 -16.98 -14.21
C ASP A 143 -1.61 -16.70 -12.99
N ALA A 144 -0.90 -17.70 -12.48
CA ALA A 144 0.04 -17.55 -11.38
C ALA A 144 1.19 -16.61 -11.75
N ILE A 145 1.80 -16.78 -12.92
CA ILE A 145 2.88 -15.90 -13.42
C ILE A 145 2.38 -14.47 -13.54
N ASN A 146 1.21 -14.25 -14.15
CA ASN A 146 0.66 -12.91 -14.33
C ASN A 146 0.41 -12.24 -12.98
N ARG A 147 -0.21 -12.95 -12.04
CA ARG A 147 -0.50 -12.43 -10.71
C ARG A 147 0.76 -12.06 -9.93
N LEU A 148 1.78 -12.91 -9.96
CA LEU A 148 3.05 -12.66 -9.27
C LEU A 148 3.84 -11.52 -9.91
N LYS A 149 3.90 -11.46 -11.25
CA LYS A 149 4.56 -10.35 -11.97
C LYS A 149 3.88 -9.01 -11.72
N VAL A 150 2.55 -8.95 -11.75
CA VAL A 150 1.79 -7.75 -11.40
C VAL A 150 2.03 -7.33 -9.95
N SER A 151 2.25 -8.30 -9.05
CA SER A 151 2.60 -8.06 -7.64
C SER A 151 4.10 -7.75 -7.44
N GLY A 152 4.89 -7.64 -8.50
CA GLY A 152 6.31 -7.26 -8.45
C GLY A 152 7.30 -8.41 -8.24
N PHE A 153 6.89 -9.68 -8.34
CA PHE A 153 7.78 -10.83 -8.13
C PHE A 153 8.37 -11.38 -9.43
N SER A 154 9.60 -11.89 -9.33
CA SER A 154 10.17 -12.74 -10.39
C SER A 154 9.72 -14.18 -10.16
N VAL A 155 9.50 -14.93 -11.24
CA VAL A 155 8.90 -16.26 -11.17
C VAL A 155 9.81 -17.27 -11.85
N GLU A 156 10.06 -18.38 -11.16
CA GLU A 156 10.70 -19.58 -11.71
C GLU A 156 9.69 -20.72 -11.62
N VAL A 157 9.57 -21.51 -12.69
CA VAL A 157 8.64 -22.65 -12.74
C VAL A 157 9.46 -23.92 -12.67
N ASP A 158 9.11 -24.80 -11.73
CA ASP A 158 9.72 -26.10 -11.53
C ASP A 158 8.68 -27.22 -11.70
N GLY A 159 9.06 -28.24 -12.46
CA GLY A 159 8.22 -29.39 -12.80
C GLY A 159 7.17 -29.13 -13.89
N THR A 160 6.34 -30.13 -14.12
CA THR A 160 5.26 -30.12 -15.12
C THR A 160 3.93 -30.42 -14.46
N GLY A 161 2.87 -29.72 -14.84
CA GLY A 161 1.52 -29.94 -14.32
C GLY A 161 0.53 -28.91 -14.84
N SER A 162 -0.75 -29.13 -14.56
CA SER A 162 -1.82 -28.21 -14.99
C SER A 162 -1.97 -26.99 -14.08
N VAL A 163 -1.49 -27.09 -12.84
CA VAL A 163 -1.71 -26.09 -11.78
C VAL A 163 -0.53 -25.98 -10.83
N VAL A 164 -0.43 -24.87 -10.10
CA VAL A 164 0.54 -24.70 -9.02
C VAL A 164 0.15 -25.56 -7.81
N GLY A 165 0.99 -26.55 -7.48
CA GLY A 165 0.80 -27.40 -6.30
C GLY A 165 1.40 -26.84 -5.02
N ASN A 166 2.54 -26.14 -5.15
CA ASN A 166 3.27 -25.53 -4.02
C ASN A 166 4.07 -24.31 -4.49
N THR A 167 4.50 -23.46 -3.56
CA THR A 167 5.46 -22.38 -3.83
C THR A 167 6.57 -22.34 -2.79
N ASN A 168 7.71 -21.79 -3.19
CA ASN A 168 8.74 -21.34 -2.27
C ASN A 168 9.12 -19.89 -2.62
N PRO A 169 8.92 -18.91 -1.72
CA PRO A 169 8.37 -19.02 -0.36
C PRO A 169 6.86 -19.38 -0.29
N ILE A 170 6.37 -19.69 0.92
CA ILE A 170 4.94 -19.99 1.18
C ILE A 170 4.10 -18.70 1.10
N PRO A 171 2.88 -18.72 0.54
CA PRO A 171 2.04 -17.53 0.45
C PRO A 171 1.70 -16.92 1.81
N GLY A 172 1.50 -15.61 1.83
CA GLY A 172 1.24 -14.83 3.04
C GLY A 172 2.49 -14.32 3.75
N LEU A 173 3.68 -14.78 3.37
CA LEU A 173 4.93 -14.19 3.82
C LEU A 173 5.13 -12.81 3.20
N SER A 174 5.52 -11.85 4.05
CA SER A 174 6.05 -10.57 3.63
C SER A 174 7.46 -10.77 3.10
N ILE A 175 7.63 -10.60 1.79
CA ILE A 175 8.92 -10.77 1.10
C ILE A 175 9.21 -9.61 0.18
N LYS A 176 10.50 -9.39 -0.02
CA LYS A 176 11.06 -8.32 -0.82
C LYS A 176 10.49 -8.30 -2.24
N SER A 177 9.96 -7.16 -2.71
CA SER A 177 9.62 -6.95 -4.12
C SER A 177 10.82 -7.29 -5.03
N GLY A 178 10.55 -7.91 -6.18
CA GLY A 178 11.56 -8.48 -7.08
C GLY A 178 12.08 -9.86 -6.67
N SER A 179 11.76 -10.35 -5.46
CA SER A 179 12.15 -11.69 -5.02
C SER A 179 11.66 -12.75 -5.99
N LYS A 180 12.48 -13.80 -6.11
CA LYS A 180 12.15 -14.98 -6.89
C LYS A 180 11.18 -15.86 -6.11
N VAL A 181 10.06 -16.20 -6.75
CA VAL A 181 9.08 -17.17 -6.28
C VAL A 181 9.17 -18.39 -7.19
N ILE A 182 9.47 -19.55 -6.60
CA ILE A 182 9.50 -20.83 -7.31
C ILE A 182 8.11 -21.45 -7.26
N LEU A 183 7.53 -21.74 -8.42
CA LEU A 183 6.25 -22.44 -8.57
C LEU A 183 6.53 -23.92 -8.83
N TYR A 184 6.10 -24.79 -7.92
CA TYR A 184 6.15 -26.23 -8.14
C TYR A 184 4.83 -26.69 -8.78
N MET A 185 4.90 -27.08 -10.04
CA MET A 185 3.74 -27.50 -10.83
C MET A 185 3.29 -28.91 -10.44
N GLY A 186 1.98 -29.16 -10.47
CA GLY A 186 1.38 -30.45 -10.15
C GLY A 186 0.04 -30.68 -10.84
N ASN A 187 -0.55 -31.85 -10.61
CA ASN A 187 -1.78 -32.32 -11.28
C ASN A 187 -3.03 -32.21 -10.39
N GLY A 188 -2.98 -31.37 -9.35
CA GLY A 188 -4.14 -31.01 -8.52
C GLY A 188 -4.59 -32.04 -7.47
N GLN A 189 -3.80 -33.08 -7.20
CA GLN A 189 -4.15 -34.15 -6.25
C GLN A 189 -3.53 -33.98 -4.84
N ASN A 190 -2.65 -32.99 -4.61
CA ASN A 190 -2.05 -32.69 -3.30
C ASN A 190 -1.61 -31.22 -3.24
N TYR A 191 -2.53 -30.32 -2.90
CA TYR A 191 -2.20 -28.89 -2.73
C TYR A 191 -1.66 -28.62 -1.35
N ASN A 192 -0.58 -27.85 -1.27
CA ASN A 192 -0.22 -27.20 -0.02
C ASN A 192 -1.16 -26.00 0.22
N ASN A 193 -2.26 -26.24 0.93
CA ASN A 193 -3.27 -25.22 1.22
C ASN A 193 -2.90 -24.31 2.40
N LYS A 194 -1.65 -24.36 2.88
CA LYS A 194 -1.19 -23.52 3.98
C LYS A 194 -0.82 -22.13 3.49
N VAL A 195 -1.21 -21.15 4.30
CA VAL A 195 -0.92 -19.73 4.10
C VAL A 195 -0.45 -19.16 5.43
N ILE A 196 0.51 -18.24 5.39
CA ILE A 196 0.96 -17.49 6.56
C ILE A 196 0.02 -16.29 6.79
N VAL A 197 -0.40 -16.09 8.03
CA VAL A 197 -1.20 -14.92 8.41
C VAL A 197 -0.31 -13.67 8.37
N PRO A 198 -0.61 -12.66 7.54
CA PRO A 198 0.20 -11.45 7.45
C PRO A 198 -0.05 -10.54 8.65
N ASN A 199 0.79 -9.51 8.80
CA ASN A 199 0.51 -8.42 9.73
C ASN A 199 -0.61 -7.54 9.16
N LEU A 200 -1.72 -7.43 9.88
CA LEU A 200 -2.87 -6.62 9.51
C LEU A 200 -2.96 -5.32 10.32
N LYS A 201 -2.11 -5.13 11.33
CA LYS A 201 -2.16 -3.93 12.19
C LYS A 201 -1.96 -2.66 11.37
N GLY A 202 -2.79 -1.66 11.64
CA GLY A 202 -2.79 -0.37 10.96
C GLY A 202 -3.54 -0.36 9.62
N LEU A 203 -4.03 -1.51 9.13
CA LEU A 203 -4.90 -1.55 7.96
C LEU A 203 -6.34 -1.19 8.32
N SER A 204 -7.03 -0.56 7.38
CA SER A 204 -8.50 -0.44 7.38
C SER A 204 -9.17 -1.77 7.05
N GLU A 205 -10.47 -1.87 7.31
CA GLU A 205 -11.25 -3.08 7.01
C GLU A 205 -11.15 -3.48 5.53
N LYS A 206 -11.21 -2.48 4.63
CA LYS A 206 -11.14 -2.71 3.19
C LYS A 206 -9.77 -3.22 2.76
N GLU A 207 -8.70 -2.59 3.22
CA GLU A 207 -7.32 -3.01 2.89
C GLU A 207 -7.05 -4.42 3.43
N ALA A 208 -7.47 -4.70 4.66
CA ALA A 208 -7.34 -6.02 5.26
C ALA A 208 -8.15 -7.07 4.49
N LYS A 209 -9.37 -6.73 4.05
CA LYS A 209 -10.20 -7.62 3.24
C LYS A 209 -9.53 -7.92 1.90
N GLU A 210 -9.08 -6.91 1.17
CA GLU A 210 -8.40 -7.08 -0.12
C GLU A 210 -7.14 -7.95 0.01
N LEU A 211 -6.34 -7.72 1.05
CA LEU A 211 -5.15 -8.51 1.36
C LEU A 211 -5.51 -9.96 1.70
N LEU A 212 -6.48 -10.20 2.59
CA LEU A 212 -6.89 -11.54 2.99
C LEU A 212 -7.56 -12.31 1.84
N ASP A 213 -8.40 -11.66 1.04
CA ASP A 213 -9.00 -12.24 -0.16
C ASP A 213 -7.90 -12.67 -1.14
N SER A 214 -6.82 -11.87 -1.27
CA SER A 214 -5.67 -12.22 -2.10
C SER A 214 -4.97 -13.52 -1.64
N LEU A 215 -5.08 -13.84 -0.35
CA LEU A 215 -4.54 -15.04 0.27
C LEU A 215 -5.55 -16.21 0.31
N GLY A 216 -6.80 -15.95 -0.07
CA GLY A 216 -7.92 -16.88 0.08
C GLY A 216 -8.34 -17.07 1.54
N LEU A 217 -8.11 -16.08 2.39
CA LEU A 217 -8.53 -16.02 3.79
C LEU A 217 -9.77 -15.12 3.93
N LYS A 218 -10.52 -15.28 5.02
CA LYS A 218 -11.74 -14.50 5.28
C LYS A 218 -11.50 -13.50 6.40
N LEU A 219 -11.99 -12.29 6.27
CA LEU A 219 -11.98 -11.29 7.33
C LEU A 219 -13.19 -11.45 8.25
N ASN A 220 -12.98 -11.47 9.57
CA ASN A 220 -14.02 -11.33 10.58
C ASN A 220 -13.70 -10.12 11.47
N ALA A 221 -14.30 -8.97 11.18
CA ALA A 221 -13.98 -7.70 11.83
C ALA A 221 -14.96 -7.36 12.95
N SER A 222 -14.43 -6.78 14.03
CA SER A 222 -15.21 -6.19 15.12
C SER A 222 -14.67 -4.78 15.43
N GLY A 223 -15.58 -3.82 15.57
CA GLY A 223 -15.25 -2.41 15.76
C GLY A 223 -15.22 -1.62 14.45
N SER A 224 -14.57 -0.45 14.46
CA SER A 224 -14.41 0.44 13.30
C SER A 224 -13.06 1.16 13.39
N GLY A 225 -12.58 1.72 12.27
CA GLY A 225 -11.28 2.43 12.23
C GLY A 225 -10.15 1.57 11.66
N PHE A 226 -9.07 1.41 12.42
CA PHE A 226 -7.87 0.67 12.01
C PHE A 226 -7.67 -0.57 12.89
N ILE A 227 -7.12 -1.63 12.30
CA ILE A 227 -6.85 -2.87 13.02
C ILE A 227 -5.75 -2.64 14.06
N VAL A 228 -6.07 -2.93 15.31
CA VAL A 228 -5.13 -2.87 16.45
C VAL A 228 -4.70 -4.26 16.92
N LYS A 229 -5.57 -5.26 16.73
CA LYS A 229 -5.33 -6.67 17.10
C LYS A 229 -5.86 -7.60 16.02
N GLN A 230 -5.20 -8.74 15.88
CA GLN A 230 -5.60 -9.82 14.98
C GLN A 230 -5.50 -11.16 15.70
N ASN A 231 -6.26 -12.15 15.25
CA ASN A 231 -6.18 -13.54 15.67
C ASN A 231 -6.56 -14.45 14.48
N PRO A 232 -5.73 -15.42 14.08
CA PRO A 232 -4.42 -15.78 14.63
C PRO A 232 -3.35 -14.70 14.53
N ASP A 233 -2.29 -14.85 15.34
CA ASP A 233 -1.15 -13.93 15.35
C ASP A 233 -0.41 -13.91 14.00
N VAL A 234 0.24 -12.79 13.70
CA VAL A 234 1.13 -12.67 12.53
C VAL A 234 2.14 -13.81 12.49
N GLY A 235 2.38 -14.37 11.30
CA GLY A 235 3.28 -15.50 11.11
C GLY A 235 2.65 -16.88 11.35
N SER A 236 1.43 -16.94 11.90
CA SER A 236 0.70 -18.20 12.08
C SER A 236 0.45 -18.88 10.74
N SER A 237 0.55 -20.21 10.69
CA SER A 237 0.18 -21.00 9.52
C SER A 237 -1.27 -21.47 9.62
N VAL A 238 -2.09 -21.11 8.64
CA VAL A 238 -3.52 -21.46 8.57
C VAL A 238 -3.86 -22.11 7.23
N GLN A 239 -5.00 -22.79 7.17
CA GLN A 239 -5.51 -23.33 5.90
C GLN A 239 -6.19 -22.22 5.10
N LYS A 240 -6.10 -22.30 3.76
CA LYS A 240 -6.94 -21.51 2.85
C LYS A 240 -8.41 -21.60 3.27
N GLY A 241 -9.11 -20.47 3.29
CA GLY A 241 -10.49 -20.33 3.70
C GLY A 241 -10.69 -20.06 5.21
N SER A 242 -9.63 -20.09 6.01
CA SER A 242 -9.69 -19.75 7.44
C SER A 242 -10.11 -18.29 7.65
N SER A 243 -10.82 -18.04 8.75
CA SER A 243 -11.24 -16.69 9.13
C SER A 243 -10.21 -16.06 10.08
N ILE A 244 -9.82 -14.82 9.79
CA ILE A 244 -8.94 -14.00 10.62
C ILE A 244 -9.80 -12.99 11.37
N GLY A 245 -9.88 -13.14 12.68
CA GLY A 245 -10.54 -12.20 13.57
C GLY A 245 -9.71 -10.95 13.75
N VAL A 246 -10.29 -9.77 13.61
CA VAL A 246 -9.61 -8.50 13.86
C VAL A 246 -10.43 -7.60 14.77
N VAL A 247 -9.74 -6.87 15.64
CA VAL A 247 -10.33 -5.80 16.46
C VAL A 247 -9.86 -4.48 15.91
N MET A 248 -10.82 -3.59 15.68
CA MET A 248 -10.63 -2.30 15.06
C MET A 248 -10.99 -1.18 16.03
N GLU A 249 -10.14 -0.16 16.07
CA GLU A 249 -10.36 1.03 16.87
C GLU A 249 -10.24 2.28 16.01
N VAL A 250 -11.13 3.26 16.25
CA VAL A 250 -11.05 4.57 15.60
C VAL A 250 -9.86 5.29 16.22
N VAL A 251 -8.92 5.71 15.38
CA VAL A 251 -7.79 6.50 15.83
C VAL A 251 -8.26 7.95 15.99
N GLY A 252 -8.46 8.37 17.24
CA GLY A 252 -8.76 9.74 17.71
C GLY A 252 -9.14 9.69 19.20
N ASP A 253 -8.68 10.55 20.10
CA ASP A 253 -8.19 11.93 19.99
C ASP A 253 -6.70 12.13 20.34
#